data_AF-A0A416AAP4-F1
#
_entry.id   AF-A0A416AAP4-F1
#
_cell.length_a   1.000
_cell.length_b   1.000
_cell.length_c   1.000
_cell.angle_alpha   90.00
_cell.angle_beta   90.00
_cell.angle_gamma   90.00
#
_symmetry.space_group_name_H-M   'P 1'
#
loop_
_entity.id
_entity.type
_entity.pdbx_description
1 polymer ?
#
loop_
_entity_poly.entity_id
_entity_poly.type
_entity_poly.pdbx_seq_one_letter_code
_entity_poly.pdbx_strand_id
1 'polypeptide(L)'
;MIRSFDMGNWERKQERKIDERDRKKSVREIISKYFLDLSKLFLTAVSFAALSPMITGSDAHVNWMIVVIGFIVSFIFAISGYRILK
;
A
#
# COMPACT_ATOMS: atom_id res chain seq x y z
N MET A 1 -39.59 -21.64 24.41
CA MET A 1 -38.25 -22.23 24.17
C MET A 1 -37.63 -21.83 22.83
N ILE A 2 -38.40 -21.68 21.75
CA ILE A 2 -37.91 -21.40 20.37
C ILE A 2 -37.15 -20.06 20.24
N ARG A 3 -37.54 -19.01 20.98
CA ARG A 3 -36.91 -17.67 20.89
C ARG A 3 -35.42 -17.63 21.27
N SER A 4 -34.95 -18.48 22.20
CA SER A 4 -33.55 -18.50 22.64
C SER A 4 -32.63 -19.09 21.57
N PHE A 5 -33.10 -20.08 20.82
CA PHE A 5 -32.34 -20.71 19.74
C PHE A 5 -32.19 -19.78 18.53
N ASP A 6 -33.25 -19.02 18.22
CA ASP A 6 -33.24 -18.01 17.17
C ASP A 6 -32.25 -16.88 17.51
N MET A 7 -32.31 -16.32 18.73
CA MET A 7 -31.38 -15.28 19.20
C MET A 7 -29.91 -15.73 19.13
N GLY A 8 -29.58 -16.95 19.61
CA GLY A 8 -28.21 -17.47 19.54
C GLY A 8 -27.71 -17.75 18.11
N ASN A 9 -28.60 -17.90 17.12
CA ASN A 9 -28.23 -18.03 15.71
C ASN A 9 -28.03 -16.66 15.04
N TRP A 10 -28.81 -15.66 15.44
CA TRP A 10 -28.66 -14.26 15.01
C TRP A 10 -27.38 -13.64 15.56
N GLU A 11 -27.06 -13.83 16.83
CA GLU A 11 -25.82 -13.34 17.45
C GLU A 11 -24.58 -13.91 16.76
N ARG A 12 -24.51 -15.24 16.58
CA ARG A 12 -23.42 -15.90 15.83
C ARG A 12 -23.31 -15.42 14.38
N LYS A 13 -24.40 -14.94 13.77
CA LYS A 13 -24.38 -14.39 12.41
C LYS A 13 -23.88 -12.95 12.39
N GLN A 14 -24.15 -12.17 13.44
CA GLN A 14 -23.60 -10.82 13.61
C GLN A 14 -22.11 -10.88 13.94
N GLU A 15 -21.70 -11.75 14.86
CA GLU A 15 -20.29 -11.96 15.22
C GLU A 15 -19.45 -12.34 14.00
N ARG A 16 -19.91 -13.28 13.18
CA ARG A 16 -19.22 -13.64 11.92
C ARG A 16 -19.11 -12.47 10.94
N LYS A 17 -20.14 -11.62 10.84
CA LYS A 17 -20.09 -10.43 9.97
C LYS A 17 -19.13 -9.36 10.50
N ILE A 18 -19.00 -9.25 11.81
CA ILE A 18 -18.06 -8.34 12.47
C ILE A 18 -16.63 -8.84 12.25
N ASP A 19 -16.37 -10.12 12.50
CA ASP A 19 -15.07 -10.75 12.29
C ASP A 19 -14.60 -10.64 10.82
N GLU A 20 -15.49 -10.93 9.86
CA GLU A 20 -15.19 -10.75 8.43
C GLU A 20 -14.89 -9.29 8.07
N ARG A 21 -15.59 -8.32 8.69
CA ARG A 21 -15.37 -6.90 8.47
C ARG A 21 -14.02 -6.46 9.01
N ASP A 22 -13.67 -6.90 10.21
CA ASP A 22 -12.42 -6.54 10.88
C ASP A 22 -11.23 -7.19 10.20
N ARG A 23 -11.37 -8.43 9.74
CA ARG A 23 -10.38 -9.09 8.88
C ARG A 23 -10.17 -8.33 7.57
N LYS A 24 -11.24 -7.90 6.89
CA LYS A 24 -11.14 -7.11 5.65
C LYS A 24 -10.46 -5.76 5.88
N LYS A 25 -10.73 -5.09 7.01
CA LYS A 25 -10.03 -3.86 7.41
C LYS A 25 -8.54 -4.10 7.64
N SER A 26 -8.19 -5.14 8.38
CA SER A 26 -6.80 -5.52 8.65
C SER A 26 -6.03 -5.80 7.36
N VAL A 27 -6.62 -6.57 6.43
CA VAL A 27 -6.00 -6.85 5.12
C VAL A 27 -5.80 -5.55 4.31
N ARG A 28 -6.79 -4.65 4.29
CA ARG A 28 -6.65 -3.36 3.61
C ARG A 28 -5.52 -2.51 4.22
N GLU A 29 -5.39 -2.49 5.54
CA GLU A 29 -4.33 -1.75 6.20
C GLU A 29 -2.93 -2.30 5.86
N ILE A 30 -2.77 -3.63 5.88
CA ILE A 30 -1.50 -4.29 5.52
C ILE A 30 -1.11 -3.98 4.07
N ILE A 31 -2.06 -4.12 3.14
CA ILE A 31 -1.82 -3.84 1.72
C ILE A 31 -1.46 -2.37 1.52
N SER A 32 -2.15 -1.46 2.19
CA SER A 32 -1.89 -0.02 2.10
C SER A 32 -0.50 0.35 2.60
N LYS A 33 -0.08 -0.20 3.75
CA LYS A 33 1.28 -0.04 4.27
C LYS A 33 2.33 -0.57 3.30
N TYR A 34 2.11 -1.76 2.75
CA TYR A 34 3.01 -2.35 1.76
C TYR A 34 3.23 -1.44 0.54
N PHE A 35 2.15 -0.90 -0.04
CA PHE A 35 2.23 0.02 -1.18
C PHE A 35 2.93 1.34 -0.83
N LEU A 36 2.70 1.88 0.37
CA LEU A 36 3.37 3.09 0.84
C LEU A 36 4.87 2.87 1.06
N ASP A 37 5.26 1.72 1.60
CA ASP A 37 6.68 1.38 1.77
C ASP A 37 7.35 1.09 0.42
N LEU A 38 6.62 0.48 -0.52
CA LEU A 38 7.10 0.31 -1.90
C LEU A 38 7.33 1.66 -2.60
N SER A 39 6.42 2.62 -2.41
CA SER A 39 6.56 3.98 -2.94
C SER A 39 7.86 4.63 -2.43
N LYS A 40 8.10 4.59 -1.11
CA LYS A 40 9.35 5.11 -0.50
C LYS A 40 10.58 4.40 -1.05
N LEU A 41 10.54 3.07 -1.19
CA LEU A 41 11.64 2.27 -1.74
C LEU A 41 12.00 2.70 -3.17
N PHE A 42 10.99 2.84 -4.03
CA PHE A 42 11.18 3.32 -5.40
C PHE A 42 11.73 4.74 -5.45
N LEU A 43 11.25 5.62 -4.57
CA LEU A 43 11.70 7.01 -4.49
C LEU A 43 13.18 7.07 -4.12
N THR A 44 13.61 6.26 -3.15
CA THR A 44 15.02 6.10 -2.79
C THR A 44 15.85 5.54 -3.95
N ALA A 45 15.39 4.46 -4.60
CA ALA A 45 16.11 3.83 -5.70
C ALA A 45 16.30 4.77 -6.90
N VAL A 46 15.25 5.48 -7.29
CA VAL A 46 15.29 6.47 -8.38
C VAL A 46 16.20 7.64 -8.03
N SER A 47 16.16 8.12 -6.78
CA SER A 47 17.05 9.18 -6.30
C SER A 47 18.51 8.73 -6.32
N PHE A 48 18.81 7.51 -5.87
CA PHE A 48 20.16 6.94 -5.93
C PHE A 48 20.66 6.76 -7.38
N ALA A 49 19.80 6.27 -8.28
CA ALA A 49 20.14 6.12 -9.68
C ALA A 49 20.44 7.48 -10.34
N ALA A 50 19.66 8.52 -10.02
CA ALA A 50 19.89 9.88 -10.52
C ALA A 50 21.17 10.51 -9.96
N LEU A 51 21.50 10.24 -8.69
CA LEU A 51 22.70 10.75 -8.03
C LEU A 51 23.95 9.94 -8.36
N SER A 52 23.82 8.73 -8.93
CA SER A 52 24.95 7.82 -9.16
C SER A 52 26.13 8.50 -9.88
N PRO A 53 25.95 9.29 -10.97
CA PRO A 53 27.07 9.90 -11.67
C PRO A 53 27.81 10.95 -10.82
N MET A 54 27.11 11.63 -9.91
CA MET A 54 27.71 12.59 -8.97
C MET A 54 28.55 11.88 -7.90
N ILE A 55 28.15 10.67 -7.50
CA ILE A 55 28.86 9.86 -6.50
C ILE A 55 30.09 9.18 -7.13
N THR A 56 29.98 8.69 -8.36
CA THR A 56 31.06 7.97 -9.05
C THR A 56 32.02 8.88 -9.80
N GLY A 57 31.70 10.17 -9.94
CA GLY A 57 32.49 11.13 -10.73
C GLY A 57 32.52 10.79 -12.23
N SER A 58 31.54 10.04 -12.71
CA SER A 58 31.45 9.64 -14.12
C SER A 58 30.69 10.69 -14.93
N ASP A 59 31.14 10.98 -16.15
CA ASP A 59 30.43 11.83 -17.14
C ASP A 59 29.19 11.14 -17.75
N ALA A 60 28.59 10.20 -17.01
CA ALA A 60 27.37 9.53 -17.44
C ALA A 60 26.21 10.52 -17.44
N HIS A 61 25.64 10.78 -18.62
CA HIS A 61 24.43 11.58 -18.74
C HIS A 61 23.24 10.89 -18.06
N VAL A 62 22.69 11.55 -17.03
CA VAL A 62 21.45 11.12 -16.38
C VAL A 62 20.27 11.34 -17.32
N ASN A 63 19.52 10.28 -17.61
CA ASN A 63 18.28 10.41 -18.36
C ASN A 63 17.15 10.93 -17.44
N TRP A 64 16.93 12.24 -17.47
CA TRP A 64 15.90 12.92 -16.69
C TRP A 64 14.47 12.41 -16.96
N MET A 65 14.18 11.88 -18.16
CA MET A 65 12.85 11.28 -18.42
C MET A 65 12.61 10.05 -17.54
N ILE A 66 13.62 9.20 -17.34
CA ILE A 66 13.50 8.00 -16.50
C ILE A 66 13.30 8.40 -15.03
N VAL A 67 13.98 9.46 -14.58
CA VAL A 67 13.80 10.02 -13.24
C VAL A 67 12.36 10.49 -13.03
N VAL A 68 11.83 11.30 -13.96
CA VAL A 68 10.45 11.80 -13.88
C VAL A 68 9.42 10.67 -13.90
N ILE A 69 9.59 9.67 -14.79
CA ILE A 69 8.72 8.49 -14.82
C ILE A 69 8.78 7.74 -13.49
N GLY A 70 9.97 7.56 -12.91
CA GLY A 70 10.16 6.95 -11.60
C GLY A 70 9.40 7.66 -10.48
N PHE A 71 9.43 8.99 -10.48
CA PHE A 71 8.64 9.81 -9.54
C PHE A 71 7.13 9.63 -9.75
N ILE A 72 6.65 9.64 -11.00
CA ILE A 72 5.23 9.44 -11.32
C ILE A 72 4.76 8.06 -10.82
N VAL A 73 5.53 7.01 -11.10
CA VAL A 73 5.23 5.64 -10.65
C VAL A 73 5.18 5.56 -9.12
N SER A 74 6.14 6.17 -8.43
CA SER A 74 6.14 6.23 -6.96
C SER A 74 4.90 6.95 -6.42
N PHE A 75 4.44 8.01 -7.09
CA PHE A 75 3.21 8.73 -6.74
C PHE A 75 1.95 7.87 -6.96
N ILE A 76 1.90 7.09 -8.04
CA ILE A 76 0.80 6.15 -8.30
C ILE A 76 0.73 5.08 -7.21
N PHE A 77 1.87 4.54 -6.77
CA PHE A 77 1.90 3.58 -5.67
C PHE A 77 1.41 4.19 -4.35
N ALA A 78 1.84 5.41 -4.03
CA ALA A 78 1.37 6.12 -2.84
C ALA A 78 -0.15 6.36 -2.88
N ILE A 79 -0.68 6.82 -4.01
CA ILE A 79 -2.13 7.03 -4.20
C ILE A 79 -2.89 5.71 -4.10
N SER A 80 -2.35 4.63 -4.66
CA SER A 80 -2.97 3.30 -4.59
C SER A 80 -3.05 2.81 -3.14
N GLY A 81 -1.96 2.94 -2.38
CA GLY A 81 -1.96 2.63 -0.95
C GLY A 81 -2.96 3.48 -0.17
N TYR A 82 -3.02 4.79 -0.44
CA TYR A 82 -3.99 5.69 0.21
C TYR A 82 -5.46 5.34 -0.13
N ARG A 83 -5.74 4.96 -1.38
CA ARG A 83 -7.08 4.55 -1.82
C ARG A 83 -7.54 3.20 -1.28
N ILE A 84 -6.61 2.28 -0.97
CA ILE A 84 -6.94 0.97 -0.38
C ILE A 84 -7.23 1.10 1.12
N LEU A 85 -6.59 2.08 1.79
CA LEU A 85 -6.80 2.37 3.20
C LEU A 85 -8.17 3.02 3.46
N LYS A 86 -8.61 3.87 2.53
CA LYS A 86 -9.92 4.53 2.55
C LYS A 86 -11.06 3.57 2.19
#